data_AF-A0A0F2N9L1-F1
#
_entry.id   AF-A0A0F2N9L1-F1
#
_cell.length_a   1.000
_cell.length_b   1.000
_cell.length_c   1.000
_cell.angle_alpha   90.00
_cell.angle_beta   90.00
_cell.angle_gamma   90.00
#
_symmetry.space_group_name_H-M   'P 1'
#
loop_
_entity.id
_entity.type
_entity.pdbx_description
1 polymer ?
#
loop_
_entity_poly.entity_id
_entity_poly.type
_entity_poly.pdbx_seq_one_letter_code
_entity_poly.pdbx_strand_id
1 'polypeptide(L)'
;MYNLQIDEQKTLELLRLQLKNDPTIELEEWFDNEIKNPFGIDVYKNIFDCNKGYQIINNNRCHHLLIRMENLNHCFSSAIQEFLNIDKSVNIKNVNIGENKYYANSYNRIKSEIRLELEVMEKVVSSRYFQHFYPEQEEIVRDKWLVKN
;
A
#
# COMPACT_ATOMS: atom_id res chain seq x y z
N MET A 1 -31.46 5.80 15.37
CA MET A 1 -30.21 5.95 14.60
C MET A 1 -29.19 6.58 15.52
N TYR A 2 -28.13 5.87 15.91
CA TYR A 2 -27.03 6.48 16.67
C TYR A 2 -26.30 7.45 15.74
N ASN A 3 -26.19 8.71 16.15
CA ASN A 3 -25.42 9.72 15.43
C ASN A 3 -23.93 9.49 15.74
N LEU A 4 -23.34 8.49 15.08
CA LEU A 4 -21.91 8.20 15.20
C LEU A 4 -21.15 9.38 14.58
N GLN A 5 -20.60 10.25 15.43
CA GLN A 5 -19.68 11.30 15.02
C GLN A 5 -18.25 10.88 15.36
N ILE A 6 -17.34 11.10 14.42
CA ILE A 6 -15.92 10.93 14.66
C ILE A 6 -15.43 12.16 15.43
N ASP A 7 -14.79 11.93 16.57
CA ASP A 7 -14.01 12.96 17.25
C ASP A 7 -12.71 13.20 16.47
N GLU A 8 -12.72 14.21 15.61
CA GLU A 8 -11.58 14.57 14.74
C GLU A 8 -10.33 14.90 15.56
N GLN A 9 -10.48 15.62 16.67
CA GLN A 9 -9.35 16.02 17.52
C GLN A 9 -8.72 14.81 18.21
N LYS A 10 -9.54 13.96 18.82
CA LYS A 10 -9.04 12.74 19.46
C LYS A 10 -8.40 11.80 18.44
N THR A 11 -8.98 11.71 17.23
CA THR A 11 -8.40 10.89 16.16
C THR A 11 -7.03 11.39 15.73
N LEU A 12 -6.87 12.71 15.55
CA LEU A 12 -5.57 13.31 15.22
C LEU A 12 -4.54 13.11 16.33
N GLU A 13 -4.94 13.24 17.60
CA GLU A 13 -4.07 12.97 18.75
C GLU A 13 -3.57 11.52 18.74
N LEU A 14 -4.47 10.55 18.56
CA LEU A 14 -4.11 9.13 18.50
C LEU A 14 -3.22 8.81 17.31
N LEU A 15 -3.51 9.36 16.14
CA LEU A 15 -2.68 9.15 14.95
C LEU A 15 -1.29 9.75 15.13
N ARG A 16 -1.16 10.94 15.73
CA ARG A 16 0.15 11.52 16.07
C ARG A 16 0.93 10.66 17.06
N LEU A 17 0.25 10.07 18.05
CA LEU A 17 0.89 9.14 18.99
C LEU A 17 1.36 7.87 18.28
N GLN A 18 0.52 7.30 17.40
CA GLN A 18 0.85 6.07 16.67
C GLN A 18 1.99 6.28 15.68
N LEU A 19 1.98 7.40 14.95
CA LEU A 19 2.98 7.73 13.93
C LEU A 19 4.35 8.11 14.49
N LYS A 20 4.47 8.33 15.81
CA LYS A 20 5.78 8.45 16.48
C LYS A 20 6.52 7.12 16.56
N ASN A 21 5.80 6.00 16.58
CA ASN A 21 6.40 4.69 16.42
C ASN A 21 6.78 4.50 14.94
N ASP A 22 7.79 3.69 14.68
CA ASP A 22 8.21 3.39 13.30
C ASP A 22 7.09 2.61 12.58
N PRO A 23 6.41 3.22 11.58
CA PRO A 23 5.31 2.58 10.89
C PRO A 23 5.78 1.50 9.90
N THR A 24 7.09 1.35 9.69
CA THR A 24 7.66 0.46 8.69
C THR A 24 7.92 -0.95 9.22
N ILE A 25 8.07 -1.14 10.54
CA ILE A 25 8.47 -2.43 11.13
C ILE A 25 7.56 -3.57 10.67
N GLU A 26 6.24 -3.40 10.82
CA GLU A 26 5.29 -4.43 10.41
C GLU A 26 5.36 -4.68 8.90
N LEU A 27 5.52 -3.64 8.07
CA LEU A 27 5.59 -3.76 6.61
C LEU A 27 6.87 -4.45 6.14
N GLU A 28 7.99 -4.18 6.81
CA GLU A 28 9.30 -4.75 6.52
C GLU A 28 9.33 -6.26 6.78
N GLU A 29 8.65 -6.71 7.85
CA GLU A 29 8.66 -8.12 8.26
C GLU A 29 7.52 -8.94 7.65
N TRP A 30 6.41 -8.29 7.25
CA TRP A 30 5.20 -9.00 6.80
C TRP A 30 5.47 -9.93 5.61
N PHE A 31 6.15 -9.46 4.56
CA PHE A 31 6.46 -10.32 3.41
C PHE A 31 7.37 -11.48 3.76
N ASP A 32 8.33 -11.27 4.67
CA ASP A 32 9.20 -12.35 5.10
C ASP A 32 8.40 -13.39 5.91
N ASN A 33 7.52 -12.96 6.82
CA ASN A 33 6.72 -13.82 7.67
C ASN A 33 5.60 -14.56 6.94
N GLU A 34 4.86 -13.86 6.08
CA GLU A 34 3.64 -14.37 5.44
C GLU A 34 3.90 -14.98 4.05
N ILE A 35 4.96 -14.56 3.36
CA ILE A 35 5.26 -15.03 1.99
C ILE A 35 6.54 -15.86 1.93
N LYS A 36 7.67 -15.32 2.41
CA LYS A 36 8.97 -15.99 2.27
C LYS A 36 9.08 -17.24 3.13
N ASN A 37 8.76 -17.15 4.41
CA ASN A 37 8.87 -18.27 5.35
C ASN A 37 7.97 -19.46 4.97
N PRO A 38 6.66 -19.29 4.71
CA PRO A 38 5.80 -20.41 4.36
C PRO A 38 5.99 -20.91 2.92
N PHE A 39 6.17 -20.02 1.94
CA PHE A 39 6.15 -20.39 0.52
C PHE A 39 7.53 -20.43 -0.14
N GLY A 40 8.58 -19.94 0.52
CA GLY A 40 9.93 -19.85 -0.05
C GLY A 40 10.05 -18.82 -1.16
N ILE A 41 9.23 -17.77 -1.13
CA ILE A 41 9.19 -16.70 -2.13
C ILE A 41 9.69 -15.40 -1.51
N ASP A 42 10.86 -14.96 -1.95
CA ASP A 42 11.40 -13.67 -1.60
C ASP A 42 10.99 -12.64 -2.66
N VAL A 43 9.99 -11.82 -2.32
CA VAL A 43 9.45 -10.80 -3.24
C VAL A 43 10.47 -9.71 -3.56
N TYR A 44 11.44 -9.48 -2.66
CA TYR A 44 12.47 -8.44 -2.82
C TYR A 44 13.66 -8.88 -3.67
N LYS A 45 13.75 -10.17 -4.01
CA LYS A 45 14.91 -10.75 -4.70
C LYS A 45 15.13 -10.20 -6.11
N ASN A 46 14.06 -9.87 -6.82
CA ASN A 46 14.13 -9.35 -8.19
C ASN A 46 13.52 -7.95 -8.24
N ILE A 47 14.02 -7.08 -9.10
CA ILE A 47 13.49 -5.72 -9.28
C ILE A 47 12.00 -5.78 -9.65
N PHE A 48 11.18 -5.00 -8.94
CA PHE A 48 9.77 -4.83 -9.27
C PHE A 48 9.59 -3.78 -10.37
N ASP A 49 9.07 -4.19 -11.53
CA ASP A 49 8.76 -3.27 -12.62
C ASP A 49 7.47 -2.48 -12.30
N CYS A 50 7.66 -1.27 -11.80
CA CYS A 50 6.60 -0.36 -11.40
C CYS A 50 5.69 0.06 -12.57
N ASN A 51 6.18 0.03 -13.81
CA ASN A 51 5.38 0.32 -15.00
C ASN A 51 4.53 -0.88 -15.41
N LYS A 52 5.05 -2.10 -15.26
CA LYS A 52 4.28 -3.35 -15.45
C LYS A 52 3.21 -3.50 -14.36
N GLY A 53 3.56 -3.15 -13.13
CA GLY A 53 2.64 -3.09 -11.98
C GLY A 53 2.31 -4.44 -11.32
N TYR A 54 2.89 -5.53 -11.82
CA TYR A 54 2.79 -6.85 -11.23
C TYR A 54 4.04 -7.70 -11.52
N GLN A 55 4.22 -8.73 -10.70
CA GLN A 55 5.28 -9.71 -10.83
C GLN A 55 4.74 -11.11 -10.57
N ILE A 56 5.18 -12.07 -11.38
CA ILE A 56 4.88 -13.49 -11.16
C ILE A 56 6.19 -14.17 -10.75
N ILE A 57 6.18 -14.80 -9.57
CA ILE A 57 7.32 -15.52 -9.01
C ILE A 57 6.93 -16.98 -8.88
N ASN A 58 7.71 -17.84 -9.52
CA ASN A 58 7.49 -19.27 -9.53
C ASN A 58 8.60 -19.97 -8.78
N ASN A 59 8.24 -20.95 -7.96
CA ASN A 59 9.18 -21.91 -7.40
C ASN A 59 8.55 -23.31 -7.40
N ASN A 60 9.24 -24.29 -6.81
CA ASN A 60 8.76 -25.67 -6.81
C ASN A 60 7.50 -25.91 -5.94
N ARG A 61 7.06 -24.93 -5.14
CA ARG A 61 5.96 -25.05 -4.18
C ARG A 61 4.71 -24.31 -4.61
N CYS A 62 4.85 -23.14 -5.23
CA CYS A 62 3.71 -22.35 -5.67
C CYS A 62 4.06 -21.36 -6.78
N HIS A 63 3.00 -20.84 -7.39
CA HIS A 63 3.02 -19.71 -8.30
C HIS A 63 2.44 -18.51 -7.56
N HIS A 64 3.20 -17.42 -7.45
CA HIS A 64 2.79 -16.23 -6.70
C HIS A 64 2.66 -15.04 -7.63
N LEU A 65 1.45 -14.49 -7.68
CA LEU A 65 1.16 -13.23 -8.36
C LEU A 65 1.14 -12.09 -7.33
N LEU A 66 2.06 -11.15 -7.48
CA LEU A 66 2.10 -9.91 -6.73
C LEU A 66 1.61 -8.77 -7.63
N ILE A 67 0.62 -8.01 -7.18
CA ILE A 67 0.10 -6.83 -7.90
C ILE A 67 0.20 -5.61 -6.99
N ARG A 68 0.74 -4.50 -7.51
CA ARG A 68 0.71 -3.21 -6.82
C ARG A 68 -0.68 -2.58 -7.00
N MET A 69 -1.33 -2.22 -5.89
CA MET A 69 -2.73 -1.83 -5.88
C MET A 69 -3.05 -0.61 -6.77
N GLU A 70 -2.15 0.36 -6.82
CA GLU A 70 -2.24 1.56 -7.68
C GLU A 70 -2.28 1.19 -9.17
N ASN A 71 -1.76 0.02 -9.51
CA ASN A 71 -1.68 -0.49 -10.87
C ASN A 71 -2.79 -1.48 -11.22
N LEU A 72 -3.54 -1.95 -10.22
CA LEU A 72 -4.54 -3.01 -10.38
C LEU A 72 -5.49 -2.77 -11.56
N ASN A 73 -6.08 -1.57 -11.63
CA ASN A 73 -7.05 -1.26 -12.68
C ASN A 73 -6.49 -1.37 -14.11
N HIS A 74 -5.19 -1.09 -14.30
CA HIS A 74 -4.58 -1.14 -15.62
C HIS A 74 -3.93 -2.49 -15.94
N CYS A 75 -3.33 -3.16 -14.94
CA CYS A 75 -2.54 -4.37 -15.18
C CYS A 75 -3.31 -5.66 -14.93
N PHE A 76 -4.46 -5.62 -14.23
CA PHE A 76 -5.15 -6.82 -13.77
C PHE A 76 -5.42 -7.85 -14.87
N SER A 77 -5.96 -7.43 -16.01
CA SER A 77 -6.30 -8.37 -17.07
C SER A 77 -5.05 -9.09 -17.61
N SER A 78 -3.97 -8.34 -17.86
CA SER A 78 -2.69 -8.90 -18.28
C SER A 78 -2.08 -9.80 -17.22
N ALA A 79 -2.12 -9.37 -15.95
CA ALA A 79 -1.58 -10.13 -14.82
C ALA A 79 -2.26 -11.49 -14.65
N ILE A 80 -3.59 -11.53 -14.72
CA ILE A 80 -4.37 -12.76 -14.58
C ILE A 80 -4.18 -13.68 -15.79
N GLN A 81 -4.15 -13.13 -17.01
CA GLN A 81 -3.89 -13.92 -18.21
C GLN A 81 -2.51 -14.59 -18.16
N GLU A 82 -1.46 -13.83 -17.83
CA GLU A 82 -0.10 -14.34 -17.69
C GLU A 82 -0.01 -15.39 -16.56
N PHE A 83 -0.65 -15.11 -15.42
CA PHE A 83 -0.60 -16.00 -14.25
C PHE A 83 -1.35 -17.31 -14.44
N LEU A 84 -2.53 -17.28 -15.04
CA LEU A 84 -3.36 -18.47 -15.26
C LEU A 84 -3.08 -19.16 -16.61
N ASN A 85 -2.23 -18.56 -17.45
CA ASN A 85 -1.95 -19.00 -18.82
C ASN A 85 -3.24 -19.18 -19.64
N ILE A 86 -4.05 -18.14 -19.70
CA ILE A 86 -5.33 -18.10 -20.44
C ILE A 86 -5.34 -16.99 -21.48
N ASP A 87 -5.95 -17.26 -22.64
CA ASP A 87 -6.11 -16.26 -23.70
C ASP A 87 -7.32 -15.33 -23.49
N LYS A 88 -8.20 -15.69 -22.54
CA LYS A 88 -9.43 -14.95 -22.29
C LYS A 88 -9.16 -13.77 -21.37
N SER A 89 -9.51 -12.56 -21.84
CA SER A 89 -9.47 -11.36 -21.00
C SER A 89 -10.43 -11.45 -19.82
N VAL A 90 -9.90 -11.14 -18.63
CA VAL A 90 -10.65 -11.07 -17.36
C VAL A 90 -10.68 -9.61 -16.91
N ASN A 91 -11.87 -9.07 -16.72
CA ASN A 91 -12.06 -7.67 -16.32
C ASN A 91 -12.49 -7.59 -14.85
N ILE A 92 -11.89 -6.65 -14.12
CA ILE A 92 -12.39 -6.24 -12.80
C ILE A 92 -13.74 -5.52 -12.99
N LYS A 93 -14.71 -5.88 -12.16
CA LYS A 93 -15.93 -5.11 -11.97
C LYS A 93 -15.84 -4.37 -10.64
N ASN A 94 -15.90 -3.05 -10.67
CA ASN A 94 -16.00 -2.24 -9.46
C ASN A 94 -17.44 -2.30 -8.94
N VAL A 95 -17.68 -3.12 -7.91
CA VAL A 95 -19.02 -3.32 -7.31
C VAL A 95 -19.19 -2.67 -5.94
N ASN A 96 -18.11 -2.09 -5.37
CA ASN A 96 -18.14 -1.46 -4.05
C ASN A 96 -17.86 0.04 -4.14
N ILE A 97 -18.78 0.79 -4.76
CA ILE A 97 -18.85 2.24 -4.57
C ILE A 97 -19.62 2.46 -3.27
N GLY A 98 -18.93 2.29 -2.14
CA GLY A 98 -19.41 2.69 -0.82
C GLY A 98 -19.31 4.21 -0.61
N GLU A 99 -19.59 4.99 -1.65
CA GLU A 99 -19.55 6.45 -1.60
C GLU A 99 -20.67 6.94 -0.67
N ASN A 100 -20.28 7.77 0.29
CA ASN A 100 -21.11 8.41 1.31
C ASN A 100 -21.42 7.57 2.56
N LYS A 101 -20.39 6.92 3.12
CA LYS A 101 -20.40 6.62 4.54
C LYS A 101 -20.36 7.93 5.36
N TYR A 102 -21.10 7.98 6.46
CA TYR A 102 -21.34 9.16 7.32
C TYR A 102 -20.07 9.92 7.79
N TYR A 103 -18.90 9.28 7.71
CA TYR A 103 -17.62 9.79 8.17
C TYR A 103 -16.71 10.38 7.08
N ALA A 104 -17.15 10.43 5.82
CA ALA A 104 -16.31 10.87 4.70
C ALA A 104 -15.69 12.26 4.91
N ASN A 105 -16.46 13.20 5.48
CA ASN A 105 -15.99 14.55 5.76
C ASN A 105 -14.87 14.56 6.82
N SER A 106 -15.08 13.88 7.95
CA SER A 106 -14.08 13.79 9.02
C SER A 106 -12.81 13.09 8.54
N TYR A 107 -12.94 12.02 7.75
CA TYR A 107 -11.81 11.33 7.14
C TYR A 107 -10.98 12.28 6.25
N ASN A 108 -11.63 13.05 5.37
CA ASN A 108 -10.95 13.98 4.47
C ASN A 108 -10.22 15.10 5.24
N ARG A 109 -10.84 15.64 6.30
CA ARG A 109 -10.21 16.64 7.18
C ARG A 109 -8.97 16.09 7.86
N ILE A 110 -9.11 14.96 8.55
CA ILE A 110 -8.01 14.30 9.24
C ILE A 110 -6.86 14.02 8.27
N LYS A 111 -7.15 13.47 7.09
CA LYS A 111 -6.16 13.20 6.04
C LYS A 111 -5.44 14.46 5.57
N SER A 112 -6.14 15.61 5.50
CA SER A 112 -5.56 16.89 5.09
C SER A 112 -4.66 17.52 6.17
N GLU A 113 -4.84 17.15 7.43
CA GLU A 113 -4.12 17.72 8.58
C GLU A 113 -2.92 16.88 9.04
N ILE A 114 -2.95 15.56 8.82
CA ILE A 114 -1.86 14.68 9.24
C ILE A 114 -0.60 14.99 8.43
N ARG A 115 0.49 15.24 9.14
CA ARG A 115 1.84 15.31 8.59
C ARG A 115 2.79 14.48 9.44
N LEU A 116 3.80 13.92 8.78
CA LEU A 116 4.86 13.12 9.36
C LEU A 116 6.05 14.03 9.67
N GLU A 117 6.64 13.82 10.84
CA GLU A 117 7.93 14.41 11.20
C GLU A 117 9.02 13.87 10.25
N LEU A 118 10.06 14.67 10.03
CA LEU A 118 11.15 14.32 9.12
C LEU A 118 11.76 12.95 9.44
N GLU A 119 11.97 12.64 10.72
CA GLU A 119 12.54 11.36 11.15
C GLU A 119 11.68 10.16 10.70
N VAL A 120 10.36 10.26 10.85
CA VAL A 120 9.43 9.19 10.43
C VAL A 120 9.39 9.08 8.91
N MET A 121 9.40 10.22 8.21
CA MET A 121 9.45 10.25 6.75
C MET A 121 10.71 9.57 6.21
N GLU A 122 11.88 9.85 6.78
CA GLU A 122 13.13 9.19 6.37
C GLU A 122 13.07 7.68 6.59
N LYS A 123 12.50 7.19 7.70
CA LYS A 123 12.30 5.75 7.93
C LYS A 123 11.43 5.13 6.84
N VAL A 124 10.29 5.77 6.52
CA VAL A 124 9.37 5.31 5.48
C VAL A 124 10.06 5.23 4.12
N VAL A 125 10.67 6.31 3.65
CA VAL A 125 11.24 6.34 2.30
C VAL A 125 12.51 5.49 2.19
N SER A 126 13.29 5.33 3.26
CA SER A 126 14.49 4.48 3.26
C SER A 126 14.19 2.99 3.46
N SER A 127 12.95 2.64 3.82
CA SER A 127 12.53 1.26 4.01
C SER A 127 12.72 0.41 2.73
N ARG A 128 13.03 -0.87 2.90
CA ARG A 128 13.14 -1.84 1.79
C ARG A 128 11.82 -1.91 1.03
N TYR A 129 10.70 -1.87 1.73
CA TYR A 129 9.36 -1.82 1.12
C TYR A 129 9.23 -0.64 0.16
N PHE A 130 9.54 0.58 0.62
CA PHE A 130 9.40 1.77 -0.19
C PHE A 130 10.38 1.80 -1.36
N GLN A 131 11.66 1.53 -1.11
CA GLN A 131 12.69 1.52 -2.14
C GLN A 131 12.46 0.46 -3.22
N HIS A 132 11.79 -0.64 -2.86
CA HIS A 132 11.49 -1.71 -3.81
C HIS A 132 10.23 -1.45 -4.63
N PHE A 133 9.15 -0.98 -4.01
CA PHE A 133 7.83 -0.86 -4.67
C PHE A 133 7.44 0.55 -5.07
N TYR A 134 8.09 1.58 -4.53
CA TYR A 134 7.74 2.98 -4.72
C TYR A 134 8.94 3.92 -4.92
N PRO A 135 10.09 3.50 -5.50
CA PRO A 135 11.26 4.37 -5.60
C PRO A 135 10.98 5.65 -6.40
N GLU A 136 10.07 5.61 -7.37
CA GLU A 136 9.69 6.76 -8.19
C GLU A 136 8.75 7.76 -7.49
N GLN A 137 8.22 7.43 -6.31
CA GLN A 137 7.19 8.24 -5.64
C GLN A 137 7.71 9.05 -4.45
N GLU A 138 9.03 9.03 -4.18
CA GLU A 138 9.61 9.68 -3.00
C GLU A 138 9.21 11.16 -2.89
N GLU A 139 9.40 11.94 -3.96
CA GLU A 139 9.08 13.38 -3.97
C GLU A 139 7.59 13.64 -3.69
N ILE A 140 6.69 12.90 -4.35
CA ILE A 140 5.24 13.02 -4.18
C ILE A 140 4.81 12.68 -2.75
N VAL A 141 5.40 11.63 -2.18
CA VAL A 141 5.10 11.18 -0.81
C VAL A 141 5.59 12.21 0.21
N ARG A 142 6.80 12.74 0.03
CA ARG A 142 7.36 13.81 0.87
C ARG A 142 6.49 15.07 0.79
N ASP A 143 6.18 15.56 -0.41
CA ASP A 143 5.40 16.78 -0.60
C ASP A 143 4.01 16.73 0.04
N LYS A 144 3.40 15.53 0.02
CA LYS A 144 2.06 15.30 0.53
C LYS A 144 2.01 15.15 2.04
N TRP A 145 2.99 14.46 2.61
CA TRP A 145 2.90 13.98 3.99
C TRP A 145 3.94 14.59 4.94
N LEU A 146 5.04 15.16 4.46
CA LEU A 146 6.04 15.78 5.31
C LEU A 146 5.52 17.10 5.92
N VAL A 147 5.84 17.35 7.19
CA VAL A 147 5.62 18.66 7.82
C VAL A 147 6.32 19.74 6.99
N LYS A 148 5.58 20.77 6.59
CA LYS A 148 6.13 21.97 5.94
C LYS A 148 6.44 22.98 7.04
N ASN A 149 7.72 23.32 7.19
CA ASN A 149 8.17 24.41 8.07
C ASN A 149 7.82 25.78 7.48
#